data_AF-A0A812YLC2-F1
#
_entry.id   AF-A0A812YLC2-F1
#
_cell.length_a   1.000
_cell.length_b   1.000
_cell.length_c   1.000
_cell.angle_alpha   90.00
_cell.angle_beta   90.00
_cell.angle_gamma   90.00
#
_symmetry.space_group_name_H-M   'P 1'
#
loop_
_entity.id
_entity.type
_entity.pdbx_description
1 polymer ?
#
loop_
_entity_poly.entity_id
_entity_poly.type
_entity_poly.pdbx_seq_one_letter_code
_entity_poly.pdbx_strand_id
1 'polypeptide(L)'
;MAYNVSDSFQVMMQCIEDPLFTETLRRFEREHCREFEEQEENKLSYTIIHQQYIQLIEMWIEGRMAQVIEGFSMEAFLPELNAFLQSGGADIKDVHKAVEILNPAWDFLVFKDMMLDASKRVFFAIDF
;
A
#
# COMPACT_ATOMS: atom_id res chain seq x y z
N MET A 1 0.14 -20.68 19.49
CA MET A 1 1.08 -21.13 18.46
C MET A 1 1.52 -19.86 17.75
N ALA A 2 2.79 -19.47 17.82
CA ALA A 2 3.29 -18.34 17.04
C ALA A 2 3.41 -18.81 15.59
N TYR A 3 2.78 -18.13 14.64
CA TYR A 3 2.93 -18.41 13.21
C TYR A 3 4.37 -18.11 12.78
N ASN A 4 4.85 -18.78 11.72
CA ASN A 4 6.19 -18.54 11.19
C ASN A 4 6.20 -17.21 10.44
N VAL A 5 7.15 -16.31 10.77
CA VAL A 5 7.30 -15.00 10.13
C VAL A 5 7.59 -15.10 8.63
N SER A 6 8.34 -16.11 8.20
CA SER A 6 8.65 -16.33 6.77
C SER A 6 7.38 -16.68 6.00
N ASP A 7 6.56 -17.59 6.52
CA ASP A 7 5.27 -17.95 5.91
C ASP A 7 4.33 -16.75 5.91
N SER A 8 4.31 -15.98 7.00
CA SER A 8 3.47 -14.78 7.13
C SER A 8 3.88 -13.67 6.17
N PHE A 9 5.20 -13.48 5.96
CA PHE A 9 5.72 -12.58 4.94
C PHE A 9 5.29 -13.01 3.54
N GLN A 10 5.34 -14.31 3.23
CA GLN A 10 4.86 -14.81 1.93
C GLN A 10 3.36 -14.57 1.72
N VAL A 11 2.54 -14.73 2.77
CA VAL A 11 1.12 -14.38 2.71
C VAL A 11 0.93 -12.87 2.50
N MET A 12 1.69 -12.02 3.19
CA MET A 12 1.67 -10.56 2.98
C MET A 12 2.01 -10.21 1.52
N MET A 13 3.05 -10.84 0.96
CA MET A 13 3.42 -10.66 -0.45
C MET A 13 2.27 -11.04 -1.38
N GLN A 14 1.60 -12.17 -1.14
CA GLN A 14 0.40 -12.54 -1.91
C GLN A 14 -0.73 -11.50 -1.80
N CYS A 15 -0.90 -10.87 -0.63
CA CYS A 15 -1.92 -9.84 -0.43
C CYS A 15 -1.66 -8.58 -1.29
N ILE A 16 -0.40 -8.12 -1.34
CA ILE A 16 -0.01 -6.93 -2.10
C ILE A 16 0.11 -7.20 -3.60
N GLU A 17 0.35 -8.46 -3.98
CA GLU A 17 0.39 -8.90 -5.37
C GLU A 17 -0.98 -9.29 -5.95
N ASP A 18 -2.03 -9.29 -5.12
CA ASP A 18 -3.38 -9.60 -5.55
C ASP A 18 -3.82 -8.60 -6.66
N PRO A 19 -4.18 -9.08 -7.86
CA PRO A 19 -4.67 -8.21 -8.93
C PRO A 19 -5.88 -7.37 -8.51
N LEU A 20 -6.73 -7.89 -7.62
CA LEU A 20 -7.89 -7.15 -7.09
C LEU A 20 -7.47 -5.99 -6.17
N PHE A 21 -6.38 -6.16 -5.43
CA PHE A 21 -5.80 -5.07 -4.64
C PHE A 21 -5.29 -3.96 -5.55
N THR A 22 -4.50 -4.34 -6.55
CA THR A 22 -3.96 -3.40 -7.55
C THR A 22 -5.07 -2.63 -8.25
N GLU A 23 -6.14 -3.29 -8.68
CA GLU A 23 -7.28 -2.59 -9.30
C GLU A 23 -8.03 -1.70 -8.32
N THR A 24 -8.12 -2.11 -7.05
CA THR A 24 -8.76 -1.31 -6.00
C THR A 24 -7.99 -0.01 -5.74
N LEU A 25 -6.65 -0.07 -5.66
CA LEU A 25 -5.80 1.13 -5.54
C LEU A 25 -5.92 2.03 -6.78
N ARG A 26 -5.91 1.45 -7.99
CA ARG A 26 -6.09 2.21 -9.23
C ARG A 26 -7.46 2.89 -9.31
N ARG A 27 -8.51 2.23 -8.83
CA ARG A 27 -9.85 2.84 -8.75
C ARG A 27 -9.84 4.01 -7.79
N PHE A 28 -9.25 3.84 -6.61
CA PHE A 28 -9.10 4.91 -5.63
C PHE A 28 -8.34 6.12 -6.22
N GLU A 29 -7.22 5.88 -6.91
CA GLU A 29 -6.49 6.93 -7.64
C GLU A 29 -7.40 7.69 -8.61
N ARG A 30 -8.13 6.98 -9.49
CA ARG A 30 -8.99 7.62 -10.49
C ARG A 30 -10.12 8.47 -9.87
N GLU A 31 -10.64 8.03 -8.73
CA GLU A 31 -11.73 8.72 -8.02
C GLU A 31 -11.25 10.02 -7.35
N HIS A 32 -9.99 10.08 -6.91
CA HIS A 32 -9.48 11.17 -6.07
C HIS A 32 -8.40 12.03 -6.73
N CYS A 33 -7.75 11.58 -7.80
CA CYS A 33 -6.58 12.26 -8.37
C CYS A 33 -6.84 13.70 -8.83
N ARG A 34 -8.08 14.04 -9.20
CA ARG A 34 -8.47 15.38 -9.66
C ARG A 34 -8.48 16.43 -8.56
N GLU A 35 -8.48 16.02 -7.30
CA GLU A 35 -8.37 16.95 -6.17
C GLU A 35 -6.95 17.55 -6.07
N PHE A 36 -5.94 16.82 -6.55
CA PHE A 36 -4.53 17.14 -6.41
C PHE A 36 -4.04 18.10 -7.50
N GLU A 37 -3.20 19.05 -7.07
CA GLU A 37 -2.63 20.11 -7.91
C GLU A 37 -1.11 20.18 -7.72
N GLU A 38 -0.38 20.59 -8.76
CA GLU A 38 1.09 20.73 -8.76
C GLU A 38 1.61 21.93 -7.93
N GLN A 39 0.73 22.57 -7.15
CA GLN A 39 1.09 23.69 -6.30
C GLN A 39 1.83 23.24 -5.03
N GLU A 40 2.66 24.12 -4.49
CA GLU A 40 3.42 23.86 -3.26
C GLU A 40 2.51 23.78 -2.02
N GLU A 41 1.43 24.57 -1.99
CA GLU A 41 0.44 24.56 -0.92
C GLU A 41 -0.46 23.31 -0.97
N ASN A 42 -0.59 22.62 0.16
CA ASN A 42 -1.41 21.42 0.28
C ASN A 42 -2.81 21.75 0.84
N LYS A 43 -3.85 21.19 0.22
CA LYS A 43 -5.23 21.31 0.70
C LYS A 43 -5.47 20.38 1.89
N LEU A 44 -6.36 20.75 2.81
CA LEU A 44 -6.80 19.87 3.90
C LEU A 44 -7.43 18.57 3.39
N SER A 45 -8.07 18.59 2.21
CA SER A 45 -8.62 17.40 1.58
C SER A 45 -7.55 16.34 1.27
N TYR A 46 -6.29 16.74 1.03
CA TYR A 46 -5.21 15.79 0.74
C TYR A 46 -4.95 14.86 1.93
N THR A 47 -4.98 15.40 3.15
CA THR A 47 -4.84 14.61 4.37
C THR A 47 -5.96 13.59 4.50
N ILE A 48 -7.21 14.00 4.25
CA ILE A 48 -8.38 13.10 4.35
C ILE A 48 -8.26 11.95 3.34
N ILE A 49 -7.91 12.27 2.10
CA ILE A 49 -7.76 11.27 1.04
C ILE A 49 -6.57 10.34 1.33
N HIS A 50 -5.45 10.87 1.80
CA HIS A 50 -4.29 10.04 2.17
C HIS A 50 -4.61 9.08 3.32
N GLN A 51 -5.36 9.53 4.33
CA GLN A 51 -5.83 8.66 5.41
C GLN A 51 -6.77 7.56 4.91
N GLN A 52 -7.65 7.86 3.95
CA GLN A 52 -8.50 6.84 3.32
C GLN A 52 -7.67 5.82 2.53
N TYR A 53 -6.62 6.26 1.85
CA TYR A 53 -5.69 5.38 1.15
C TYR A 53 -4.94 4.45 2.11
N ILE A 54 -4.42 4.99 3.22
CA ILE A 54 -3.77 4.22 4.28
C ILE A 54 -4.73 3.15 4.82
N GLN A 55 -5.94 3.55 5.22
CA GLN A 55 -6.95 2.63 5.74
C GLN A 55 -7.31 1.52 4.76
N LEU A 56 -7.42 1.83 3.47
CA LEU A 56 -7.71 0.86 2.43
C LEU A 56 -6.60 -0.22 2.37
N ILE A 57 -5.34 0.17 2.44
CA ILE A 57 -4.19 -0.76 2.44
C ILE A 57 -4.18 -1.59 3.72
N GLU A 58 -4.29 -0.94 4.88
CA GLU A 58 -4.27 -1.61 6.19
C GLU A 58 -5.38 -2.66 6.29
N MET A 59 -6.62 -2.28 5.98
CA MET A 59 -7.77 -3.19 6.02
C MET A 59 -7.62 -4.35 5.05
N TRP A 60 -7.04 -4.12 3.87
CA TRP A 60 -6.81 -5.18 2.90
C TRP A 60 -5.80 -6.21 3.41
N ILE A 61 -4.61 -5.74 3.82
CA ILE A 61 -3.51 -6.63 4.23
C ILE A 61 -3.87 -7.34 5.52
N GLU A 62 -4.28 -6.61 6.57
CA GLU A 62 -4.61 -7.20 7.86
C GLU A 62 -5.79 -8.18 7.73
N GLY A 63 -6.84 -7.78 7.00
CA GLY A 63 -8.01 -8.62 6.79
C GLY A 63 -7.68 -9.93 6.05
N ARG A 64 -6.84 -9.88 5.02
CA ARG A 64 -6.42 -11.08 4.28
C ARG A 64 -5.49 -11.96 5.10
N MET A 65 -4.52 -11.39 5.81
CA MET A 65 -3.61 -12.15 6.67
C MET A 65 -4.39 -12.86 7.79
N ALA A 66 -5.35 -12.18 8.43
CA ALA A 66 -6.19 -12.78 9.47
C ALA A 66 -7.14 -13.88 8.96
N GLN A 67 -7.49 -13.88 7.67
CA GLN A 67 -8.27 -14.96 7.04
C GLN A 67 -7.43 -16.22 6.79
N VAL A 68 -6.13 -16.06 6.52
CA VAL A 68 -5.23 -17.14 6.11
C VAL A 68 -4.49 -17.73 7.31
N ILE A 69 -4.10 -16.88 8.26
CA ILE A 69 -3.24 -17.22 9.38
C ILE A 69 -4.10 -17.25 10.66
N GLU A 70 -4.33 -18.45 11.19
CA GLU A 70 -5.08 -18.62 12.44
C GLU A 70 -4.37 -17.91 13.60
N GLY A 71 -5.12 -17.04 14.30
CA GLY A 71 -4.58 -16.26 15.41
C GLY A 71 -3.60 -15.16 15.00
N PHE A 72 -3.65 -14.69 13.75
CA PHE A 72 -2.83 -13.57 13.28
C PHE A 72 -2.99 -12.33 14.16
N SER A 73 -1.87 -11.64 14.41
CA SER A 73 -1.83 -10.35 15.08
C SER A 73 -0.85 -9.43 14.35
N MET A 74 -1.35 -8.33 13.79
CA MET A 74 -0.49 -7.35 13.13
C MET A 74 0.56 -6.80 14.11
N GLU A 75 0.17 -6.54 15.36
CA GLU A 75 1.04 -6.04 16.42
C GLU A 75 2.20 -7.00 16.72
N ALA A 76 1.95 -8.31 16.73
CA ALA A 76 3.00 -9.31 16.92
C ALA A 76 3.84 -9.55 15.65
N PHE A 77 3.23 -9.44 14.47
CA PHE A 77 3.90 -9.66 13.19
C PHE A 77 4.94 -8.57 12.85
N LEU A 78 4.65 -7.30 13.10
CA LEU A 78 5.52 -6.19 12.68
C LEU A 78 6.96 -6.26 13.26
N PRO A 79 7.16 -6.51 14.57
CA PRO A 79 8.51 -6.69 15.13
C PRO A 79 9.25 -7.90 14.55
N GLU A 80 8.54 -9.01 14.34
CA GLU A 80 9.12 -10.22 13.75
C GLU A 80 9.52 -9.99 12.29
N LEU A 81 8.66 -9.33 11.51
CA LEU A 81 8.95 -8.96 10.13
C LEU A 81 10.22 -8.11 10.05
N ASN A 82 10.34 -7.09 10.90
CA ASN A 82 11.54 -6.25 10.91
C ASN A 82 12.81 -7.06 11.20
N ALA A 83 12.79 -7.95 12.20
CA ALA A 83 13.92 -8.82 12.50
C ALA A 83 14.25 -9.79 11.35
N PHE A 84 13.21 -10.35 10.71
CA PHE A 84 13.33 -11.23 9.56
C PHE A 84 14.00 -10.52 8.37
N LEU A 85 13.56 -9.30 8.05
CA LEU A 85 14.16 -8.48 6.98
C LEU A 85 15.62 -8.10 7.28
N GLN A 86 15.92 -7.68 8.52
CA GLN A 86 17.29 -7.33 8.94
C GLN A 86 18.25 -8.53 8.89
N SER A 87 17.74 -9.74 9.09
CA SER A 87 18.53 -10.97 8.97
C SER A 87 18.78 -11.42 7.53
N GLY A 88 18.20 -10.72 6.53
CA GLY A 88 18.24 -11.13 5.13
C GLY A 88 17.32 -12.31 4.81
N GLY A 89 16.26 -12.51 5.61
CA GLY A 89 15.33 -13.62 5.45
C GLY A 89 14.43 -13.53 4.21
N ALA A 90 14.28 -12.34 3.61
CA ALA A 90 13.48 -12.12 2.42
C ALA A 90 14.35 -11.88 1.18
N ASP A 91 13.84 -12.27 0.00
CA ASP A 91 14.45 -11.89 -1.28
C ASP A 91 14.38 -10.36 -1.45
N ILE A 92 15.49 -9.75 -1.85
CA ILE A 92 15.58 -8.30 -2.04
C ILE A 92 14.55 -7.78 -3.07
N LYS A 93 14.17 -8.60 -4.05
CA LYS A 93 13.14 -8.24 -5.04
C LYS A 93 11.76 -8.14 -4.41
N ASP A 94 11.43 -9.07 -3.51
CA ASP A 94 10.15 -9.05 -2.79
C ASP A 94 10.08 -7.83 -1.88
N VAL A 95 11.19 -7.52 -1.17
CA VAL A 95 11.29 -6.32 -0.34
C VAL A 95 11.14 -5.04 -1.17
N HIS A 96 11.83 -4.93 -2.30
CA HIS A 96 11.70 -3.76 -3.18
C HIS A 96 10.27 -3.58 -3.69
N LYS A 97 9.59 -4.68 -4.07
CA LYS A 97 8.21 -4.63 -4.54
C LYS A 97 7.25 -4.22 -3.42
N ALA A 98 7.43 -4.74 -2.22
CA ALA A 98 6.65 -4.32 -1.06
C ALA A 98 6.83 -2.82 -0.75
N VAL A 99 8.07 -2.33 -0.83
CA VAL A 99 8.36 -0.89 -0.68
C VAL A 99 7.67 -0.09 -1.78
N GLU A 100 7.79 -0.47 -3.05
CA GLU A 100 7.15 0.25 -4.17
C GLU A 100 5.65 0.43 -3.98
N ILE A 101 4.95 -0.64 -3.57
CA ILE A 101 3.50 -0.64 -3.40
C ILE A 101 3.06 0.11 -2.13
N LEU A 102 3.80 -0.04 -1.03
CA LEU A 102 3.37 0.47 0.28
C LEU A 102 3.91 1.86 0.60
N ASN A 103 4.98 2.32 -0.06
CA ASN A 103 5.59 3.62 0.21
C ASN A 103 4.62 4.81 0.13
N PRO A 104 3.64 4.87 -0.81
CA PRO A 104 2.64 5.94 -0.80
C PRO A 104 1.79 5.98 0.48
N ALA A 105 1.65 4.87 1.22
CA ALA A 105 0.97 4.91 2.52
C ALA A 105 1.80 5.63 3.59
N TRP A 106 3.13 5.51 3.53
CA TRP A 106 4.07 6.03 4.52
C TRP A 106 4.57 7.44 4.22
N ASP A 107 4.70 7.79 2.94
CA ASP A 107 5.24 9.06 2.48
C ASP A 107 4.18 9.83 1.68
N PHE A 108 3.73 10.95 2.25
CA PHE A 108 2.74 11.82 1.62
C PHE A 108 3.23 12.44 0.30
N LEU A 109 4.52 12.73 0.15
CA LEU A 109 5.05 13.30 -1.09
C LEU A 109 4.98 12.28 -2.22
N VAL A 110 5.35 11.03 -1.93
CA VAL A 110 5.23 9.91 -2.88
C VAL A 110 3.77 9.67 -3.26
N PHE A 111 2.86 9.75 -2.28
CA PHE A 111 1.43 9.68 -2.52
C PHE A 111 0.90 10.83 -3.40
N LYS A 112 1.33 12.06 -3.12
CA LYS A 112 0.94 13.24 -3.90
C LYS A 112 1.42 13.09 -5.35
N ASP A 113 2.67 12.70 -5.55
CA ASP A 113 3.23 12.48 -6.90
C ASP A 113 2.45 11.39 -7.65
N MET A 114 2.13 10.27 -6.99
CA MET A 114 1.29 9.21 -7.54
C MET A 114 -0.09 9.74 -7.98
N MET A 115 -0.74 10.58 -7.18
CA MET A 115 -2.04 11.19 -7.51
C MET A 115 -1.94 12.18 -8.66
N LEU A 116 -0.89 13.00 -8.72
CA LEU A 116 -0.66 13.93 -9.82
C LEU A 116 -0.44 13.18 -11.13
N ASP A 117 0.33 12.10 -11.11
CA ASP A 117 0.55 11.25 -12.27
C ASP A 117 -0.74 10.56 -12.72
N ALA A 118 -1.57 10.09 -11.78
CA ALA A 118 -2.89 9.55 -12.08
C ALA A 118 -3.80 10.60 -12.73
N SER A 119 -3.77 11.83 -12.23
CA SER A 119 -4.54 12.96 -12.78
C SER A 119 -4.15 13.27 -14.23
N LYS A 120 -2.84 13.30 -14.52
CA LYS A 120 -2.31 13.44 -15.89
C LYS A 120 -2.81 12.33 -16.82
N ARG A 121 -2.74 11.07 -16.36
CA ARG A 121 -3.23 9.92 -17.14
C ARG A 121 -4.72 10.03 -17.47
N VAL A 122 -5.54 10.41 -16.49
CA VAL A 122 -7.00 10.58 -16.68
C VAL A 122 -7.30 11.74 -17.62
N PHE A 123 -6.57 12.85 -17.51
CA PHE A 123 -6.73 14.00 -18.42
C PHE A 123 -6.49 13.58 -19.88
N PHE A 124 -5.33 12.98 -20.16
CA PHE A 124 -4.98 12.56 -21.52
C PHE A 124 -5.83 11.38 -22.05
N ALA A 125 -6.43 10.57 -21.19
CA ALA A 125 -7.31 9.47 -21.60
C ALA A 125 -8.70 9.91 -22.06
N ILE A 126 -9.10 11.16 -21.80
CA ILE A 126 -10.41 11.72 -22.16
C ILE A 126 -10.35 12.54 -23.47
N ASP A 127 -9.15 12.90 -23.93
CA ASP A 127 -8.91 13.74 -25.10
C ASP A 127 -8.83 12.96 -26.45
N PHE A 128 -9.38 11.74 -26.52
CA PHE A 128 -9.46 10.90 -27.74
C PHE A 128 -10.88 10.35 -27.96
#